data_AF-R6V693-F1
#
_entry.id   AF-R6V693-F1
#
_cell.length_a   1.000
_cell.length_b   1.000
_cell.length_c   1.000
_cell.angle_alpha   90.00
_cell.angle_beta   90.00
_cell.angle_gamma   90.00
#
_symmetry.space_group_name_H-M   'P 1'
#
loop_
_entity.id
_entity.type
_entity.pdbx_description
1 polymer ?
#
loop_
_entity_poly.entity_id
_entity_poly.type
_entity_poly.pdbx_seq_one_letter_code
_entity_poly.pdbx_strand_id
1 'polypeptide(L)'
;MLIIYRTNNSIEADAICSNLSEHGIACDCSRNDSFHAVSGVNHVMFEISVSEDMEQQARDVIREQSGEYKSTKAGSRRHSMARIVAIISLVVIVLGLAASIISAVM
;
A
#
# COMPACT_ATOMS: atom_id res chain seq x y z
N MET A 1 3.49 -25.74 -5.98
CA MET A 1 3.47 -24.26 -6.04
C MET A 1 2.17 -23.84 -6.67
N LEU A 2 1.47 -22.88 -6.08
CA LEU A 2 0.14 -22.42 -6.50
C LEU A 2 0.16 -20.94 -6.84
N ILE A 3 -0.52 -20.57 -7.92
CA ILE A 3 -0.71 -19.18 -8.32
C ILE A 3 -1.76 -18.55 -7.39
N ILE A 4 -1.35 -17.52 -6.65
CA ILE A 4 -2.21 -16.84 -5.68
C ILE A 4 -2.67 -15.47 -6.16
N TYR A 5 -1.93 -14.85 -7.08
CA TYR A 5 -2.20 -13.50 -7.55
C TYR A 5 -1.77 -13.33 -9.02
N ARG A 6 -2.51 -12.49 -9.75
CA ARG A 6 -2.23 -12.15 -11.16
C ARG A 6 -2.43 -10.66 -11.38
N THR A 7 -1.50 -10.02 -12.06
CA THR A 7 -1.62 -8.61 -12.47
C THR A 7 -0.94 -8.38 -13.82
N ASN A 8 -1.40 -7.38 -14.57
CA ASN A 8 -0.72 -6.93 -15.78
C ASN A 8 0.27 -5.77 -15.50
N ASN A 9 0.46 -5.40 -14.23
CA ASN A 9 1.34 -4.32 -13.81
C ASN A 9 2.57 -4.87 -13.08
N SER A 10 3.75 -4.63 -13.65
CA SER A 10 5.01 -5.10 -13.08
C SER A 10 5.32 -4.49 -11.71
N ILE A 11 4.93 -3.23 -11.47
CA ILE A 11 5.16 -2.54 -10.19
C ILE A 11 4.27 -3.14 -9.10
N GLU A 12 3.03 -3.49 -9.45
CA GLU A 12 2.13 -4.16 -8.52
C GLU A 12 2.63 -5.56 -8.20
N ALA A 13 3.10 -6.31 -9.20
CA ALA A 13 3.66 -7.65 -8.99
C ALA A 13 4.86 -7.63 -8.03
N ASP A 14 5.78 -6.67 -8.22
CA ASP A 14 6.94 -6.47 -7.36
C ASP A 14 6.54 -6.10 -5.92
N ALA A 15 5.57 -5.18 -5.77
CA ALA A 15 5.07 -4.77 -4.45
C ALA A 15 4.41 -5.91 -3.68
N ILE A 16 3.67 -6.80 -4.36
CA ILE A 16 3.11 -8.01 -3.72
C ILE A 16 4.23 -8.96 -3.28
N CYS A 17 5.23 -9.20 -4.14
CA CYS A 17 6.36 -10.08 -3.81
C CYS A 17 7.18 -9.54 -2.62
N SER A 18 7.45 -8.24 -2.60
CA SER A 18 8.15 -7.58 -1.49
C SER A 18 7.37 -7.74 -0.18
N ASN A 19 6.05 -7.49 -0.20
CA ASN A 19 5.21 -7.64 0.99
C ASN A 19 5.18 -9.09 1.50
N LEU A 20 5.07 -10.08 0.61
CA LEU A 20 5.15 -11.49 1.00
C LEU A 20 6.51 -11.83 1.61
N SER A 21 7.61 -11.32 1.03
CA SER A 21 8.95 -11.52 1.55
C SER A 21 9.16 -10.89 2.93
N GLU A 22 8.58 -9.71 3.20
CA GLU A 22 8.60 -9.07 4.52
C GLU A 22 7.92 -9.93 5.60
N HIS A 23 6.93 -10.73 5.19
CA HIS A 23 6.23 -11.70 6.04
C HIS A 23 6.91 -13.09 6.05
N GLY A 24 8.10 -13.22 5.47
CA GLY A 24 8.87 -14.47 5.43
C GLY A 24 8.31 -15.52 4.47
N ILE A 25 7.44 -15.13 3.53
CA ILE A 25 6.83 -16.03 2.56
C ILE A 25 7.63 -15.98 1.27
N ALA A 26 8.20 -17.12 0.87
CA ALA A 26 8.88 -17.23 -0.41
C ALA A 26 7.85 -17.25 -1.55
N CYS A 27 8.01 -16.35 -2.51
CA CYS A 27 7.18 -16.28 -3.71
C CYS A 27 8.04 -16.35 -4.98
N ASP A 28 7.48 -16.94 -6.03
CA ASP A 28 8.02 -16.91 -7.38
C ASP A 28 7.12 -16.06 -8.28
N CYS A 29 7.73 -15.22 -9.11
CA CYS A 29 7.03 -14.33 -10.02
C CYS A 29 7.38 -14.69 -11.47
N SER A 30 6.38 -15.17 -12.20
CA SER A 30 6.52 -15.53 -13.61
C SER A 30 5.84 -14.49 -14.49
N ARG A 31 6.52 -14.11 -15.58
CA ARG A 31 5.95 -13.25 -16.63
C ARG A 31 5.48 -14.13 -17.78
N ASN A 32 4.18 -14.04 -18.08
CA ASN A 32 3.54 -14.72 -19.19
C ASN A 32 3.09 -13.68 -20.24
N ASP A 33 3.69 -13.76 -21.43
CA ASP A 33 3.38 -12.90 -22.56
C ASP A 33 2.49 -13.68 -23.53
N SER A 34 1.30 -13.16 -23.83
CA SER A 34 0.35 -13.76 -24.76
C SER A 34 0.02 -12.78 -25.88
N PHE A 35 0.36 -13.18 -27.10
CA PHE A 35 0.06 -12.38 -28.29
C PHE A 35 -1.28 -12.78 -28.89
N HIS A 36 -2.22 -11.85 -28.97
CA HIS A 36 -3.52 -12.09 -29.58
C HIS A 36 -3.52 -11.65 -31.05
N ALA A 37 -3.29 -12.61 -31.96
CA ALA A 37 -3.05 -12.36 -33.38
C ALA A 37 -4.19 -11.60 -34.09
N VAL A 38 -5.44 -11.76 -33.63
CA VAL A 38 -6.62 -11.12 -34.24
C VAL A 38 -6.73 -9.64 -33.86
N SER A 39 -6.33 -9.27 -32.64
CA SER A 39 -6.34 -7.88 -32.19
C SER A 39 -5.01 -7.17 -32.40
N GLY A 40 -3.93 -7.92 -32.68
CA GLY A 40 -2.57 -7.37 -32.76
C GLY A 40 -2.03 -6.87 -31.42
N VAL A 41 -2.70 -7.20 -30.31
CA VAL A 41 -2.35 -6.74 -28.97
C VAL A 41 -1.54 -7.81 -28.25
N ASN A 42 -0.45 -7.38 -27.61
CA ASN A 42 0.31 -8.21 -26.70
C ASN A 42 -0.21 -8.02 -25.27
N HIS A 43 -0.54 -9.11 -24.60
CA HIS A 43 -1.01 -9.12 -23.22
C HIS A 43 0.08 -9.69 -22.33
N VAL A 44 0.63 -8.84 -21.48
CA VAL A 44 1.58 -9.23 -20.43
C VAL A 44 0.80 -9.51 -19.15
N MET A 45 1.02 -10.67 -18.56
CA MET A 45 0.47 -11.07 -17.26
C MET A 45 1.59 -11.55 -16.36
N PHE A 46 1.67 -11.01 -15.16
CA PHE A 46 2.54 -11.48 -14.10
C PHE A 46 1.74 -12.40 -13.18
N GLU A 47 2.25 -13.60 -12.95
CA GLU A 47 1.68 -14.61 -12.07
C GLU A 47 2.59 -14.80 -10.87
N ILE A 48 2.04 -14.59 -9.67
CA ILE A 48 2.76 -14.79 -8.42
C ILE A 48 2.32 -16.12 -7.83
N SER A 49 3.30 -16.97 -7.55
CA SER A 49 3.08 -18.28 -6.98
C SER A 49 3.83 -18.46 -5.66
N VAL A 50 3.27 -19.27 -4.78
CA VAL A 50 3.86 -19.62 -3.48
C VAL A 50 3.78 -21.14 -3.29
N SER A 51 4.45 -21.65 -2.26
CA SER A 51 4.30 -23.05 -1.87
C SER A 51 2.89 -23.32 -1.31
N GLU A 52 2.40 -24.55 -1.45
CA GLU A 52 1.03 -24.94 -1.07
C GLU A 52 0.77 -24.80 0.43
N ASP A 53 1.80 -25.06 1.24
CA ASP A 53 1.79 -24.90 2.70
C ASP A 53 1.66 -23.43 3.15
N MET A 54 2.07 -22.48 2.31
CA MET A 54 2.01 -21.04 2.59
C MET A 54 0.84 -20.32 1.89
N GLU A 55 0.00 -21.04 1.13
CA GLU A 55 -1.06 -20.45 0.33
C GLU A 55 -2.01 -19.58 1.16
N GLN A 56 -2.52 -20.12 2.27
CA GLN A 56 -3.51 -19.44 3.09
C GLN A 56 -2.92 -18.18 3.73
N GLN A 57 -1.71 -18.28 4.28
CA GLN A 57 -1.01 -17.15 4.90
C GLN A 57 -0.72 -16.05 3.86
N ALA A 58 -0.29 -16.43 2.65
CA ALA A 58 -0.02 -15.48 1.57
C ALA A 58 -1.30 -14.76 1.12
N ARG A 59 -2.44 -15.49 1.03
CA ARG A 59 -3.74 -14.88 0.70
C ARG A 59 -4.20 -13.88 1.76
N ASP A 60 -3.96 -14.17 3.03
CA ASP A 60 -4.33 -13.28 4.13
C ASP A 60 -3.51 -11.98 4.09
N VAL A 61 -2.19 -12.06 3.88
CA VAL A 61 -1.30 -10.88 3.71
C VAL A 61 -1.73 -10.01 2.53
N ILE A 62 -2.04 -10.62 1.38
CA ILE A 62 -2.51 -9.88 0.20
C ILE A 62 -3.86 -9.19 0.47
N ARG A 63 -4.74 -9.83 1.24
CA ARG A 63 -6.07 -9.28 1.57
C ARG A 63 -5.96 -8.05 2.47
N GLU A 64 -5.03 -8.06 3.43
CA GLU A 64 -4.75 -6.92 4.30
C GLU A 64 -4.21 -5.72 3.50
N GLN A 65 -3.25 -5.97 2.61
CA GLN A 65 -2.72 -4.95 1.70
C GLN A 65 -3.82 -4.37 0.79
N SER A 66 -4.73 -5.21 0.30
CA SER A 66 -5.89 -4.80 -0.51
C SER A 66 -6.88 -3.94 0.29
N GLY A 67 -7.05 -4.22 1.58
CA GLY A 67 -7.86 -3.42 2.51
C GLY A 67 -7.26 -2.04 2.74
N GLU A 68 -5.94 -1.97 2.90
CA GLU A 68 -5.20 -0.71 3.04
C GLU A 68 -5.21 0.12 1.74
N TYR A 69 -5.13 -0.54 0.58
CA TYR A 69 -5.19 0.09 -0.74
C TYR A 69 -6.62 0.54 -1.13
N LYS A 70 -7.68 -0.19 -0.71
CA LYS A 70 -9.08 0.27 -0.87
C LYS A 70 -9.46 1.37 0.12
N SER A 71 -8.93 1.33 1.34
CA SER A 71 -9.18 2.37 2.36
C SER A 71 -8.58 3.73 1.96
N THR A 72 -7.46 3.72 1.23
CA THR A 72 -6.84 4.95 0.72
C THR A 72 -7.53 5.54 -0.52
N LYS A 73 -8.26 4.76 -1.33
CA LYS A 73 -9.02 5.29 -2.50
C LYS A 73 -10.46 5.71 -2.22
N ALA A 74 -11.08 5.27 -1.12
CA ALA A 74 -12.48 5.62 -0.81
C ALA A 74 -12.69 6.57 0.39
N GLY A 75 -11.68 6.83 1.23
CA GLY A 75 -11.84 7.67 2.44
C GLY A 75 -10.75 8.70 2.72
N SER A 76 -9.62 8.68 2.00
CA SER A 76 -8.40 9.39 2.43
C SER A 76 -8.24 10.82 1.88
N ARG A 77 -9.33 11.55 1.64
CA ARG A 77 -9.25 13.00 1.33
C ARG A 77 -9.77 13.91 2.44
N ARG A 78 -10.49 13.40 3.44
CA ARG A 78 -11.04 14.22 4.53
C ARG A 78 -10.29 14.11 5.86
N HIS A 79 -9.63 12.99 6.15
CA HIS A 79 -9.03 12.78 7.47
C HIS A 79 -7.59 13.30 7.63
N SER A 80 -6.83 13.45 6.54
CA SER A 80 -5.45 13.95 6.59
C SER A 80 -5.39 15.47 6.87
N MET A 81 -6.29 16.25 6.26
CA MET A 81 -6.36 17.71 6.48
C MET A 81 -6.74 18.05 7.93
N ALA A 82 -7.62 17.28 8.57
CA ALA A 82 -8.04 17.53 9.96
C ALA A 82 -6.89 17.37 10.96
N ARG A 83 -5.98 16.38 10.75
CA ARG A 83 -4.82 16.17 11.61
C ARG A 83 -3.77 17.28 11.45
N ILE A 84 -3.54 17.75 10.22
CA ILE A 84 -2.59 18.85 9.96
C ILE A 84 -3.10 20.15 10.61
N VAL A 85 -4.39 20.47 10.48
CA VAL A 85 -4.99 21.67 11.12
C VAL A 85 -4.94 21.58 12.64
N ALA A 86 -5.18 20.41 13.23
CA ALA A 86 -5.09 20.22 14.68
C ALA A 86 -3.67 20.44 15.22
N ILE A 87 -2.64 19.97 14.52
CA ILE A 87 -1.23 20.16 14.92
C ILE A 87 -0.84 21.64 14.85
N ILE A 88 -1.21 22.33 13.76
CA ILE A 88 -0.90 23.77 13.61
C ILE A 88 -1.59 24.59 14.72
N SER A 89 -2.85 24.29 15.04
CA SER A 89 -3.58 24.97 16.11
C SER A 89 -2.91 24.81 17.48
N LEU A 90 -2.37 23.63 17.78
CA LEU A 90 -1.69 23.34 19.04
C LEU A 90 -0.38 24.14 19.19
N VAL A 91 0.40 24.25 18.12
CA VAL A 91 1.68 25.01 18.12
C VAL A 91 1.44 26.51 18.34
N VAL A 92 0.39 27.08 17.74
CA VAL A 92 0.07 28.51 17.90
C VAL A 92 -0.35 28.84 19.34
N ILE A 93 -1.13 27.96 20.00
CA ILE A 93 -1.55 28.17 21.38
C ILE A 93 -0.35 28.14 22.34
N VAL A 94 0.58 27.19 22.14
CA VAL A 94 1.78 27.06 22.99
C VAL A 94 2.70 28.28 22.84
N LEU A 95 2.94 28.73 21.61
CA LEU A 95 3.76 29.94 21.36
C LEU A 95 3.08 31.21 21.89
N GLY A 96 1.76 31.34 21.76
CA GLY A 96 0.99 32.47 22.29
C GLY A 96 1.02 32.54 23.82
N LEU A 97 0.91 31.40 24.50
CA LEU A 97 1.03 31.34 25.96
C LEU A 97 2.44 31.69 26.43
N ALA A 98 3.48 31.20 25.75
CA ALA A 98 4.86 31.54 26.07
C ALA A 98 5.16 33.05 25.93
N ALA A 99 4.65 33.68 24.85
CA ALA A 99 4.79 35.13 24.65
C ALA A 99 3.99 35.94 25.70
N SER A 100 2.81 35.47 26.09
CA SER A 100 1.98 36.12 27.12
C SER A 100 2.66 36.12 28.49
N ILE A 101 3.33 35.03 28.87
CA ILE A 101 4.07 34.94 30.14
C ILE A 101 5.27 35.91 30.13
N ILE A 102 5.98 36.03 29.01
CA ILE A 102 7.13 36.95 28.91
C ILE A 102 6.68 38.41 29.02
N SER A 103 5.52 38.78 28.44
CA SER A 103 4.99 40.14 28.52
C SER A 103 4.35 40.48 29.89
N ALA A 104 4.04 39.49 30.72
CA ALA A 104 3.53 39.72 32.08
C ALA A 104 4.65 39.82 33.13
N VAL A 105 5.89 39.46 32.76
CA VAL A 105 7.07 39.48 33.64
C VAL A 105 8.01 40.66 33.34
N MET A 106 7.79 41.38 32.23
CA MET A 106 8.36 42.72 31.97
C MET A 106 7.42 43.81 32.46
#